data_AF-A0A0F9E9J3-F1
#
_entry.id   AF-A0A0F9E9J3-F1
#
_cell.length_a   1.000
_cell.length_b   1.000
_cell.length_c   1.000
_cell.angle_alpha   90.00
_cell.angle_beta   90.00
_cell.angle_gamma   90.00
#
_symmetry.space_group_name_H-M   'P 1'
#
loop_
_entity.id
_entity.type
_entity.pdbx_description
1 polymer ?
#
loop_
_entity_poly.entity_id
_entity_poly.type
_entity_poly.pdbx_seq_one_letter_code
_entity_poly.pdbx_strand_id
1 'polypeptide(L)'
;IFKSNGTWAHTEDMRSVSNVPGGTYVPLTHPISEPTHSEVVKAGFNLSGGGTITVDGSYRVGWTQRMIVIDAGRGAHFSTVGFFDIDQPTSGVITAVGGGTANTWTASGIVVTNWESLYYILPIGSGSASIAANFRMVGYTSDLEIPDDWILIAKKNHDAGAEHIKFGVGIQLNLSETWVQGTASMIKYTNAQAVSAVEAAGLALASTKRIVSEDEDLTFIFGRAQIDSRFADMMIISHRDMSGQDQYAFGQLNDGKTYINAPTGKLIYFQINDITKMSMSVNSLAMSIPIAMGTDKITGLGDPTNPQDAATRAYVLAQDHHTKYTNSNALSAVGMSAARTFNGDVVMAGNDISSSGALALKVSGDNDDYFEFSNIFKPGTNGIDRMSYAF
;
A
#
# COMPACT_ATOMS: atom_id res chain seq x y z
N ILE A 1 81.33 -13.69 18.27
CA ILE A 1 81.56 -14.88 19.13
C ILE A 1 83.01 -15.30 18.94
N PHE A 2 83.87 -15.13 19.94
CA PHE A 2 85.24 -15.66 19.93
C PHE A 2 85.44 -16.59 21.14
N LYS A 3 86.16 -17.69 20.94
CA LYS A 3 86.54 -18.64 22.01
C LYS A 3 87.96 -18.35 22.46
N SER A 4 88.18 -18.22 23.75
CA SER A 4 89.47 -18.54 24.39
C SER A 4 89.23 -19.27 25.72
N ASN A 5 90.00 -20.34 25.94
CA ASN A 5 90.13 -21.10 27.19
C ASN A 5 88.87 -21.72 27.84
N GLY A 6 87.94 -22.25 27.04
CA GLY A 6 87.02 -23.29 27.51
C GLY A 6 85.93 -22.86 28.49
N THR A 7 85.62 -21.56 28.61
CA THR A 7 84.44 -21.09 29.35
C THR A 7 83.63 -20.12 28.49
N TRP A 8 82.31 -20.27 28.49
CA TRP A 8 81.39 -19.41 27.74
C TRP A 8 81.19 -18.09 28.51
N ALA A 9 81.66 -16.97 27.97
CA ALA A 9 81.33 -15.65 28.47
C ALA A 9 80.18 -15.05 27.64
N HIS A 10 79.10 -14.65 28.32
CA HIS A 10 78.03 -13.85 27.74
C HIS A 10 78.45 -12.37 27.69
N THR A 11 77.94 -11.63 26.71
CA THR A 11 78.36 -10.28 26.26
C THR A 11 78.29 -9.15 27.31
N GLU A 12 78.04 -9.43 28.58
CA GLU A 12 77.96 -8.41 29.63
C GLU A 12 79.34 -7.97 30.15
N ASP A 13 80.42 -8.63 29.73
CA ASP A 13 81.79 -8.40 30.22
C ASP A 13 82.63 -7.40 29.40
N MET A 14 81.98 -6.39 28.82
CA MET A 14 82.63 -5.32 28.04
C MET A 14 82.66 -3.96 28.77
N ARG A 15 82.46 -3.95 30.10
CA ARG A 15 82.55 -2.74 30.93
C ARG A 15 83.43 -2.91 32.18
N SER A 16 84.54 -3.63 32.09
CA SER A 16 85.80 -3.21 32.73
C SER A 16 86.91 -4.23 32.45
N VAL A 17 87.78 -3.94 31.48
CA VAL A 17 89.14 -4.48 31.51
C VAL A 17 90.02 -3.40 32.14
N SER A 18 89.95 -3.31 33.47
CA SER A 18 90.93 -2.58 34.27
C SER A 18 91.89 -3.61 34.85
N ASN A 19 92.97 -3.88 34.12
CA ASN A 19 94.32 -4.15 34.65
C ASN A 19 95.20 -4.82 33.59
N VAL A 20 95.86 -4.00 32.77
CA VAL A 20 97.16 -4.35 32.20
C VAL A 20 98.09 -3.17 32.48
N PRO A 21 99.07 -3.30 33.38
CA PRO A 21 100.03 -2.23 33.64
C PRO A 21 100.92 -2.01 32.40
N GLY A 22 100.85 -0.81 31.80
CA GLY A 22 101.81 -0.33 30.80
C GLY A 22 101.33 -0.20 29.34
N GLY A 23 100.04 -0.35 29.02
CA GLY A 23 99.53 -0.16 27.67
C GLY A 23 98.98 1.25 27.42
N THR A 24 99.57 2.00 26.48
CA THR A 24 99.03 3.28 25.99
C THR A 24 97.65 3.07 25.39
N TYR A 25 96.65 3.80 25.90
CA TYR A 25 95.28 3.74 25.42
C TYR A 25 95.19 4.33 24.01
N VAL A 26 94.98 3.48 23.00
CA VAL A 26 94.48 3.93 21.69
C VAL A 26 92.98 3.65 21.72
N PRO A 27 92.11 4.64 21.93
CA PRO A 27 90.68 4.41 21.81
C PRO A 27 90.41 3.91 20.40
N LEU A 28 89.69 2.79 20.28
CA LEU A 28 89.16 2.31 19.02
C LEU A 28 88.30 3.42 18.40
N THR A 29 88.86 4.17 17.45
CA THR A 29 88.16 5.22 16.68
C THR A 29 87.35 4.65 15.53
N HIS A 30 87.00 3.37 15.57
CA HIS A 30 85.99 2.83 14.67
C HIS A 30 84.65 2.98 15.39
N PRO A 31 83.82 3.98 15.04
CA PRO A 31 82.43 3.89 15.42
C PRO A 31 81.94 2.58 14.83
N ILE A 32 81.59 1.64 15.70
CA ILE A 32 80.68 0.55 15.36
C ILE A 32 79.38 1.24 14.99
N SER A 33 79.29 1.60 13.70
CA SER A 33 78.06 1.92 12.99
C SER A 33 77.28 0.62 12.85
N GLU A 34 76.79 0.09 13.96
CA GLU A 34 75.67 -0.84 13.94
C GLU A 34 74.45 -0.05 14.38
N PRO A 35 73.38 -0.14 13.59
CA PRO A 35 72.52 0.98 13.28
C PRO A 35 71.82 1.41 14.55
N THR A 36 71.85 2.71 14.86
CA THR A 36 70.68 3.31 15.51
C THR A 36 69.56 3.26 14.49
N HIS A 37 69.07 2.05 14.21
CA HIS A 37 67.76 1.85 13.62
C HIS A 37 66.86 2.48 14.67
N SER A 38 66.51 3.74 14.42
CA SER A 38 65.35 4.35 15.06
C SER A 38 64.25 3.30 14.94
N GLU A 39 63.56 3.01 16.03
CA GLU A 39 62.48 2.03 16.08
C GLU A 39 61.33 2.53 15.18
N VAL A 40 61.50 2.43 13.86
CA VAL A 40 60.50 2.85 12.88
C VAL A 40 59.88 1.57 12.38
N VAL A 41 58.73 1.24 12.97
CA VAL A 41 57.81 0.27 12.38
C VAL A 41 57.43 0.76 10.98
N LYS A 42 58.18 0.37 9.95
CA LYS A 42 57.73 0.38 8.56
C LYS A 42 56.73 -0.76 8.38
N ALA A 43 55.54 -0.57 8.93
CA ALA A 43 54.36 -1.36 8.65
C ALA A 43 53.11 -0.54 9.01
N GLY A 44 52.77 0.44 8.16
CA GLY A 44 51.42 0.89 7.81
C GLY A 44 50.30 1.12 8.85
N PHE A 45 50.55 1.09 10.16
CA PHE A 45 49.46 0.95 11.16
C PHE A 45 49.54 1.87 12.40
N ASN A 46 50.48 2.81 12.47
CA ASN A 46 50.53 3.78 13.59
C ASN A 46 49.75 5.08 13.31
N LEU A 47 49.05 5.19 12.18
CA LEU A 47 48.22 6.35 11.86
C LEU A 47 46.77 6.07 12.26
N SER A 48 46.21 6.92 13.13
CA SER A 48 44.83 6.82 13.59
C SER A 48 44.13 8.19 13.53
N GLY A 49 42.82 8.24 13.79
CA GLY A 49 42.03 9.48 13.79
C GLY A 49 41.51 9.89 12.41
N GLY A 50 41.45 11.19 12.15
CA GLY A 50 40.94 11.73 10.88
C GLY A 50 39.46 12.11 10.87
N GLY A 51 38.69 11.81 11.91
CA GLY A 51 37.28 12.21 12.00
C GLY A 51 36.48 11.79 10.76
N THR A 52 35.90 12.76 10.05
CA THR A 52 35.32 12.53 8.72
C THR A 52 36.38 12.71 7.66
N ILE A 53 36.68 11.64 6.91
CA ILE A 53 37.65 11.63 5.81
C ILE A 53 36.88 11.60 4.49
N THR A 54 37.24 12.48 3.55
CA THR A 54 36.52 12.67 2.28
C THR A 54 37.45 12.54 1.08
N VAL A 55 36.93 11.98 -0.01
CA VAL A 55 37.47 12.11 -1.37
C VAL A 55 36.42 12.78 -2.24
N ASP A 56 36.67 14.02 -2.68
CA ASP A 56 35.70 14.75 -3.51
C ASP A 56 35.76 14.32 -4.99
N GLY A 57 34.91 14.95 -5.83
CA GLY A 57 34.83 14.70 -7.27
C GLY A 57 36.08 15.07 -8.09
N SER A 58 37.12 15.61 -7.47
CA SER A 58 38.43 15.89 -8.08
C SER A 58 39.57 15.07 -7.44
N TYR A 59 39.25 14.03 -6.67
CA TYR A 59 40.22 13.30 -5.83
C TYR A 59 40.94 14.20 -4.80
N ARG A 60 40.26 15.24 -4.31
CA ARG A 60 40.73 16.00 -3.15
C ARG A 60 40.53 15.17 -1.90
N VAL A 61 41.62 14.92 -1.20
CA VAL A 61 41.62 14.23 0.08
C VAL A 61 41.49 15.25 1.19
N GLY A 62 40.59 15.01 2.14
CA GLY A 62 40.44 15.87 3.31
C GLY A 62 39.95 15.15 4.55
N TRP A 63 40.17 15.76 5.72
CA TRP A 63 39.79 15.23 7.03
C TRP A 63 39.43 16.34 8.02
N THR A 64 38.51 16.06 8.96
CA THR A 64 37.96 17.09 9.86
C THR A 64 38.61 17.15 11.24
N GLN A 65 39.29 16.09 11.65
CA GLN A 65 40.01 16.02 12.93
C GLN A 65 41.41 15.48 12.68
N ARG A 66 42.37 15.85 13.53
CA ARG A 66 43.77 15.39 13.44
C ARG A 66 43.87 13.89 13.12
N MET A 67 44.70 13.57 12.14
CA MET A 67 45.32 12.26 12.11
C MET A 67 46.45 12.27 13.14
N ILE A 68 46.69 11.16 13.82
CA ILE A 68 47.66 11.08 14.90
C ILE A 68 48.60 9.90 14.67
N VAL A 69 49.90 10.16 14.87
CA VAL A 69 50.90 9.12 15.07
C VAL A 69 51.25 9.12 16.55
N ILE A 70 50.96 8.03 17.23
CA ILE A 70 51.07 7.91 18.70
C ILE A 70 51.65 6.55 19.07
N ASP A 71 52.12 6.44 20.31
CA ASP A 71 52.63 5.20 20.92
C ASP A 71 53.88 4.63 20.25
N ALA A 72 54.68 5.49 19.63
CA ALA A 72 56.00 5.17 19.05
C ALA A 72 57.18 5.58 19.95
N GLY A 73 56.97 5.60 21.27
CA GLY A 73 57.96 6.08 22.25
C GLY A 73 57.86 7.58 22.57
N ARG A 74 58.62 8.07 23.55
CA ARG A 74 58.63 9.48 23.96
C ARG A 74 60.06 9.95 24.22
N GLY A 75 60.50 10.98 23.50
CA GLY A 75 61.84 11.55 23.63
C GLY A 75 62.37 12.12 22.32
N ALA A 76 63.65 12.50 22.32
CA ALA A 76 64.31 13.12 21.16
C ALA A 76 64.36 12.22 19.91
N HIS A 77 64.17 10.91 20.06
CA HIS A 77 64.11 9.93 18.98
C HIS A 77 62.77 9.90 18.22
N PHE A 78 61.71 10.47 18.79
CA PHE A 78 60.38 10.56 18.20
C PHE A 78 59.77 11.92 18.52
N SER A 79 58.82 12.00 19.44
CA SER A 79 58.20 13.23 19.94
C SER A 79 58.53 13.39 21.42
N THR A 80 58.87 14.61 21.84
CA THR A 80 59.10 14.96 23.26
C THR A 80 57.86 14.75 24.14
N VAL A 81 56.69 14.59 23.52
CA VAL A 81 55.40 14.35 24.19
C VAL A 81 54.75 13.01 23.85
N GLY A 82 55.35 12.21 22.95
CA GLY A 82 54.92 10.85 22.64
C GLY A 82 53.91 10.68 21.51
N PHE A 83 53.56 11.77 20.81
CA PHE A 83 52.72 11.74 19.62
C PHE A 83 52.99 12.94 18.70
N PHE A 84 52.51 12.85 17.46
CA PHE A 84 52.44 13.96 16.50
C PHE A 84 51.03 14.11 15.96
N ASP A 85 50.54 15.34 15.94
CA ASP A 85 49.29 15.72 15.31
C ASP A 85 49.53 16.08 13.83
N ILE A 86 48.64 15.60 12.98
CA ILE A 86 48.63 15.84 11.54
C ILE A 86 47.28 16.45 11.20
N ASP A 87 47.22 17.76 11.35
CA ASP A 87 46.05 18.57 11.03
C ASP A 87 46.05 18.89 9.54
N GLN A 88 44.85 18.98 8.96
CA GLN A 88 44.70 19.40 7.57
C GLN A 88 45.04 20.89 7.44
N PRO A 89 46.01 21.29 6.61
CA PRO A 89 46.23 22.70 6.31
C PRO A 89 45.06 23.28 5.51
N THR A 90 44.71 24.55 5.77
CA THR A 90 43.62 25.25 5.08
C THR A 90 44.07 26.05 3.85
N SER A 91 45.37 26.25 3.69
CA SER A 91 45.98 27.04 2.62
C SER A 91 47.48 26.76 2.49
N GLY A 92 48.08 27.11 1.35
CA GLY A 92 49.52 27.01 1.10
C GLY A 92 49.87 25.96 0.04
N VAL A 93 50.99 26.17 -0.66
CA VAL A 93 51.47 25.26 -1.71
C VAL A 93 52.38 24.20 -1.08
N ILE A 94 52.13 22.94 -1.39
CA ILE A 94 52.97 21.82 -0.95
C ILE A 94 54.24 21.73 -1.79
N THR A 95 55.35 21.31 -1.19
CA THR A 95 56.54 20.94 -1.95
C THR A 95 56.34 19.57 -2.59
N ALA A 96 56.67 19.45 -3.88
CA ALA A 96 56.67 18.16 -4.57
C ALA A 96 58.08 17.62 -4.81
N VAL A 97 58.23 16.31 -4.73
CA VAL A 97 59.49 15.56 -4.87
C VAL A 97 59.25 14.26 -5.63
N GLY A 98 60.31 13.56 -6.06
CA GLY A 98 60.14 12.26 -6.74
C GLY A 98 59.46 12.37 -8.11
N GLY A 99 59.45 13.56 -8.72
CA GLY A 99 58.71 13.85 -9.94
C GLY A 99 57.19 14.04 -9.74
N GLY A 100 56.77 14.31 -8.50
CA GLY A 100 55.39 14.70 -8.18
C GLY A 100 55.07 16.15 -8.55
N THR A 101 53.80 16.49 -8.46
CA THR A 101 53.25 17.81 -8.82
C THR A 101 52.90 18.61 -7.57
N ALA A 102 53.38 19.85 -7.49
CA ALA A 102 53.01 20.74 -6.40
C ALA A 102 51.54 21.14 -6.52
N ASN A 103 50.78 20.95 -5.44
CA ASN A 103 49.38 21.31 -5.33
C ASN A 103 49.12 22.25 -4.15
N THR A 104 47.94 22.84 -4.09
CA THR A 104 47.59 23.87 -3.09
C THR A 104 46.53 23.34 -2.14
N TRP A 105 46.80 23.49 -0.85
CA TRP A 105 45.81 23.25 0.20
C TRP A 105 44.65 24.22 0.09
N THR A 106 43.45 23.71 0.33
CA THR A 106 42.26 24.51 0.61
C THR A 106 41.64 24.05 1.92
N ALA A 107 40.62 24.77 2.40
CA ALA A 107 39.85 24.33 3.56
C ALA A 107 39.20 22.95 3.38
N SER A 108 39.02 22.49 2.13
CA SER A 108 38.47 21.17 1.80
C SER A 108 39.53 20.08 1.64
N GLY A 109 40.82 20.40 1.76
CA GLY A 109 41.93 19.47 1.61
C GLY A 109 42.80 19.71 0.38
N ILE A 110 43.49 18.67 -0.10
CA ILE A 110 44.45 18.75 -1.21
C ILE A 110 44.18 17.69 -2.28
N VAL A 111 44.37 18.05 -3.55
CA VAL A 111 44.23 17.09 -4.66
C VAL A 111 45.47 16.20 -4.71
N VAL A 112 45.25 14.89 -4.71
CA VAL A 112 46.29 13.89 -5.00
C VAL A 112 46.17 13.51 -6.47
N THR A 113 47.19 13.85 -7.26
CA THR A 113 47.19 13.60 -8.71
C THR A 113 47.41 12.11 -8.99
N ASN A 114 47.23 11.73 -10.25
CA ASN A 114 47.34 10.34 -10.71
C ASN A 114 48.70 9.75 -10.33
N TRP A 115 48.69 8.60 -9.65
CA TRP A 115 49.90 7.89 -9.22
C TRP A 115 50.80 8.66 -8.26
N GLU A 116 50.27 9.65 -7.54
CA GLU A 116 51.00 10.40 -6.53
C GLU A 116 50.58 9.98 -5.10
N SER A 117 51.45 10.30 -4.15
CA SER A 117 51.25 10.03 -2.73
C SER A 117 51.50 11.28 -1.89
N LEU A 118 50.59 11.55 -0.95
CA LEU A 118 50.74 12.55 0.08
C LEU A 118 51.47 11.95 1.29
N TYR A 119 52.62 12.51 1.62
CA TYR A 119 53.41 12.17 2.80
C TYR A 119 53.46 13.35 3.79
N TYR A 120 53.69 13.06 5.06
CA TYR A 120 53.97 14.03 6.10
C TYR A 120 55.30 13.72 6.79
N ILE A 121 56.17 14.71 6.92
CA ILE A 121 57.46 14.59 7.62
C ILE A 121 57.24 14.80 9.11
N LEU A 122 57.56 13.80 9.93
CA LEU A 122 57.50 13.91 11.37
C LEU A 122 58.62 14.84 11.87
N PRO A 123 58.31 15.87 12.66
CA PRO A 123 59.34 16.74 13.21
C PRO A 123 60.01 16.06 14.41
N ILE A 124 60.88 15.09 14.12
CA ILE A 124 61.57 14.26 15.12
C ILE A 124 62.32 15.14 16.14
N GLY A 125 62.21 14.77 17.41
CA GLY A 125 62.80 15.46 18.54
C GLY A 125 62.08 16.74 18.97
N SER A 126 60.92 17.05 18.39
CA SER A 126 60.12 18.24 18.73
C SER A 126 58.84 17.90 19.52
N GLY A 127 57.98 18.89 19.75
CA GLY A 127 56.65 18.70 20.34
C GLY A 127 55.65 18.06 19.37
N SER A 128 54.37 17.97 19.73
CA SER A 128 53.35 17.30 18.90
C SER A 128 52.77 18.13 17.76
N ALA A 129 53.13 19.41 17.65
CA ALA A 129 52.43 20.36 16.77
C ALA A 129 52.53 19.99 15.29
N SER A 130 51.40 20.11 14.57
CA SER A 130 51.37 19.92 13.13
C SER A 130 52.05 21.09 12.39
N ILE A 131 52.83 20.77 11.35
CA ILE A 131 53.57 21.75 10.55
C ILE A 131 53.15 21.59 9.09
N ALA A 132 52.37 22.56 8.57
CA ALA A 132 51.87 22.49 7.19
C ALA A 132 52.99 22.36 6.13
N ALA A 133 54.15 22.97 6.39
CA ALA A 133 55.32 22.88 5.52
C ALA A 133 55.98 21.49 5.49
N ASN A 134 55.54 20.54 6.32
CA ASN A 134 56.05 19.17 6.34
C ASN A 134 55.25 18.21 5.45
N PHE A 135 54.17 18.66 4.82
CA PHE A 135 53.52 17.84 3.79
C PHE A 135 54.36 17.81 2.51
N ARG A 136 54.42 16.64 1.86
CA ARG A 136 55.10 16.43 0.57
C ARG A 136 54.19 15.71 -0.41
N MET A 137 54.13 16.20 -1.63
CA MET A 137 53.56 15.43 -2.75
C MET A 137 54.68 14.65 -3.41
N VAL A 138 54.52 13.33 -3.47
CA VAL A 138 55.57 12.42 -3.92
C VAL A 138 55.11 11.72 -5.19
N GLY A 139 55.88 11.88 -6.27
CA GLY A 139 55.72 11.13 -7.51
C GLY A 139 56.62 9.89 -7.56
N TYR A 140 56.51 9.14 -8.66
CA TYR A 140 57.28 7.92 -8.90
C TYR A 140 58.25 8.04 -10.09
N THR A 141 58.32 9.20 -10.75
CA THR A 141 58.99 9.38 -12.05
C THR A 141 60.43 9.87 -11.93
N SER A 142 60.89 10.20 -10.72
CA SER A 142 62.31 10.47 -10.46
C SER A 142 62.80 9.71 -9.23
N ASP A 143 64.08 9.37 -9.23
CA ASP A 143 64.73 8.71 -8.10
C ASP A 143 64.60 9.56 -6.82
N LEU A 144 64.04 8.96 -5.79
CA LEU A 144 63.90 9.54 -4.46
C LEU A 144 63.87 8.40 -3.44
N GLU A 145 64.77 8.48 -2.47
CA GLU A 145 64.67 7.66 -1.26
C GLU A 145 63.70 8.34 -0.28
N ILE A 146 62.67 7.62 0.16
CA ILE A 146 61.74 8.13 1.17
C ILE A 146 62.38 7.98 2.56
N PRO A 147 62.70 9.09 3.24
CA PRO A 147 63.29 9.05 4.57
C PRO A 147 62.38 8.36 5.59
N ASP A 148 62.98 7.83 6.66
CA ASP A 148 62.28 7.03 7.66
C ASP A 148 61.28 7.83 8.52
N ASP A 149 61.46 9.15 8.61
CA ASP A 149 60.59 10.07 9.33
C ASP A 149 59.34 10.50 8.51
N TRP A 150 59.14 9.95 7.31
CA TRP A 150 58.00 10.27 6.45
C TRP A 150 56.87 9.26 6.60
N ILE A 151 55.68 9.75 6.91
CA ILE A 151 54.47 8.94 7.07
C ILE A 151 53.54 9.11 5.88
N LEU A 152 53.07 8.00 5.32
CA LEU A 152 52.09 8.00 4.24
C LEU A 152 50.72 8.43 4.78
N ILE A 153 50.14 9.48 4.19
CA ILE A 153 48.80 9.98 4.54
C ILE A 153 47.76 9.43 3.56
N ALA A 154 48.01 9.60 2.26
CA ALA A 154 47.11 9.18 1.21
C ALA A 154 47.89 8.86 -0.07
N LYS A 155 47.38 7.95 -0.90
CA LYS A 155 47.90 7.73 -2.25
C LYS A 155 46.82 7.41 -3.24
N LYS A 156 47.01 7.85 -4.47
CA LYS A 156 46.06 7.61 -5.56
C LYS A 156 46.49 6.42 -6.40
N ASN A 157 45.61 5.42 -6.49
CA ASN A 157 45.64 4.45 -7.56
C ASN A 157 44.90 5.00 -8.78
N HIS A 158 45.49 4.87 -9.96
CA HIS A 158 44.87 5.33 -11.22
C HIS A 158 44.82 4.21 -12.27
N ASP A 159 44.63 2.96 -11.82
CA ASP A 159 44.22 1.89 -12.73
C ASP A 159 42.85 2.21 -13.31
N ALA A 160 42.72 2.12 -14.63
CA ALA A 160 41.48 2.43 -15.32
C ALA A 160 40.33 1.55 -14.80
N GLY A 161 39.28 2.19 -14.28
CA GLY A 161 38.10 1.52 -13.72
C GLY A 161 38.27 1.01 -12.29
N ALA A 162 39.39 1.29 -11.64
CA ALA A 162 39.68 0.97 -10.25
C ALA A 162 40.39 2.13 -9.53
N GLU A 163 40.10 3.37 -9.95
CA GLU A 163 40.68 4.57 -9.35
C GLU A 163 40.16 4.80 -7.93
N HIS A 164 41.08 4.97 -6.98
CA HIS A 164 40.75 5.17 -5.58
C HIS A 164 41.89 5.85 -4.83
N ILE A 165 41.57 6.42 -3.66
CA ILE A 165 42.55 6.88 -2.68
C ILE A 165 42.65 5.84 -1.57
N LYS A 166 43.87 5.36 -1.29
CA LYS A 166 44.17 4.60 -0.09
C LYS A 166 44.79 5.52 0.95
N PHE A 167 44.22 5.55 2.14
CA PHE A 167 44.73 6.33 3.26
C PHE A 167 45.62 5.49 4.17
N GLY A 168 46.58 6.15 4.83
CA GLY A 168 47.47 5.54 5.81
C GLY A 168 46.76 4.99 7.05
N VAL A 169 45.55 5.47 7.34
CA VAL A 169 44.67 4.95 8.42
C VAL A 169 43.99 3.62 8.08
N GLY A 170 44.29 3.03 6.91
CA GLY A 170 43.81 1.70 6.53
C GLY A 170 42.48 1.65 5.78
N ILE A 171 41.93 2.80 5.37
CA ILE A 171 40.71 2.88 4.56
C ILE A 171 41.03 3.16 3.08
N GLN A 172 40.10 2.79 2.20
CA GLN A 172 40.10 3.14 0.79
C GLN A 172 38.79 3.86 0.46
N LEU A 173 38.87 4.96 -0.28
CA LEU A 173 37.73 5.74 -0.76
C LEU A 173 37.86 5.96 -2.27
N ASN A 174 36.79 5.68 -3.00
CA ASN A 174 36.62 6.02 -4.41
C ASN A 174 36.20 7.49 -4.55
N LEU A 175 35.97 7.91 -5.80
CA LEU A 175 35.52 9.25 -6.13
C LEU A 175 34.19 9.60 -5.44
N SER A 176 34.13 10.79 -4.83
CA SER A 176 32.93 11.32 -4.16
C SER A 176 32.44 10.50 -2.95
N GLU A 177 33.34 9.78 -2.28
CA GLU A 177 33.00 9.02 -1.08
C GLU A 177 33.52 9.68 0.20
N THR A 178 32.84 9.37 1.31
CA THR A 178 33.16 9.89 2.64
C THR A 178 33.12 8.75 3.64
N TRP A 179 34.15 8.67 4.48
CA TRP A 179 34.19 7.80 5.65
C TRP A 179 34.03 8.64 6.91
N VAL A 180 33.16 8.19 7.82
CA VAL A 180 32.99 8.81 9.14
C VAL A 180 33.54 7.83 10.17
N GLN A 181 34.49 8.30 10.98
CA GLN A 181 35.11 7.47 12.01
C GLN A 181 34.06 6.82 12.93
N GLY A 182 34.17 5.51 13.12
CA GLY A 182 33.23 4.71 13.92
C GLY A 182 32.09 4.05 13.14
N THR A 183 32.02 4.25 11.81
CA THR A 183 31.09 3.50 10.94
C THR A 183 31.82 2.39 10.18
N ALA A 184 31.27 1.17 10.25
CA ALA A 184 31.71 0.05 9.44
C ALA A 184 31.17 0.24 8.02
N SER A 185 32.06 0.49 7.07
CA SER A 185 31.77 0.61 5.64
C SER A 185 31.15 1.94 5.17
N MET A 186 31.66 2.38 4.02
CA MET A 186 31.32 3.61 3.32
C MET A 186 29.84 3.65 2.96
N ILE A 187 29.12 4.59 3.58
CA ILE A 187 27.68 4.75 3.38
C ILE A 187 27.46 5.31 1.97
N LYS A 188 27.19 4.43 1.00
CA LYS A 188 26.82 4.82 -0.37
C LYS A 188 25.50 5.59 -0.41
N TYR A 189 24.61 5.37 0.56
CA TYR A 189 23.35 6.09 0.74
C TYR A 189 23.02 6.22 2.22
N THR A 190 22.73 7.42 2.69
CA THR A 190 22.23 7.65 4.06
C THR A 190 20.91 6.91 4.29
N ASN A 191 20.59 6.58 5.55
CA ASN A 191 19.28 6.01 5.89
C ASN A 191 18.12 6.87 5.36
N ALA A 192 18.28 8.20 5.37
CA ALA A 192 17.31 9.12 4.80
C ALA A 192 17.14 8.92 3.29
N GLN A 193 18.23 8.76 2.53
CA GLN A 193 18.17 8.51 1.08
C GLN A 193 17.61 7.13 0.74
N ALA A 194 17.90 6.11 1.55
CA ALA A 194 17.32 4.78 1.39
C ALA A 194 15.80 4.80 1.62
N VAL A 195 15.34 5.52 2.66
CA VAL A 195 13.91 5.69 2.94
C VAL A 195 13.23 6.49 1.82
N SER A 196 13.80 7.63 1.40
CA SER A 196 13.25 8.44 0.31
C SER A 196 13.20 7.68 -1.02
N ALA A 197 14.13 6.78 -1.30
CA ALA A 197 14.10 5.93 -2.50
C ALA A 197 12.96 4.90 -2.45
N VAL A 198 12.68 4.30 -1.29
CA VAL A 198 11.57 3.35 -1.12
C VAL A 198 10.21 4.06 -1.17
N GLU A 199 10.13 5.27 -0.61
CA GLU A 199 8.95 6.15 -0.71
C GLU A 199 8.70 6.56 -2.18
N ALA A 200 9.74 6.97 -2.90
CA ALA A 200 9.64 7.33 -4.32
C ALA A 200 9.28 6.15 -5.23
N ALA A 201 9.66 4.92 -4.83
CA ALA A 201 9.31 3.69 -5.55
C ALA A 201 7.89 3.18 -5.25
N GLY A 202 7.15 3.80 -4.33
CA GLY A 202 5.76 3.43 -4.00
C GLY A 202 5.61 2.09 -3.27
N LEU A 203 6.68 1.59 -2.62
CA LEU A 203 6.73 0.26 -2.00
C LEU A 203 6.67 0.29 -0.44
N ALA A 204 6.71 1.44 0.23
CA ALA A 204 6.61 1.53 1.69
C ALA A 204 5.24 2.04 2.19
N LEU A 205 4.62 1.28 3.11
CA LEU A 205 3.57 1.81 3.99
C LEU A 205 4.23 2.55 5.17
N ALA A 206 3.90 3.84 5.36
CA ALA A 206 4.34 4.64 6.50
C ALA A 206 3.43 4.42 7.74
N SER A 207 3.90 4.82 8.94
CA SER A 207 3.29 4.55 10.26
C SER A 207 1.85 5.08 10.48
N THR A 208 1.24 5.80 9.54
CA THR A 208 -0.19 6.19 9.50
C THR A 208 -1.04 5.31 8.56
N LYS A 209 -0.52 4.22 8.01
CA LYS A 209 -1.21 3.35 7.04
C LYS A 209 -1.00 1.87 7.36
N ARG A 210 -2.08 1.09 7.36
CA ARG A 210 -2.08 -0.35 7.64
C ARG A 210 -2.96 -1.13 6.66
N ILE A 211 -2.47 -2.32 6.29
CA ILE A 211 -3.26 -3.50 5.89
C ILE A 211 -2.72 -4.66 6.75
N VAL A 212 -3.42 -5.05 7.82
CA VAL A 212 -3.05 -6.21 8.69
C VAL A 212 -4.26 -6.76 9.46
N SER A 213 -4.32 -8.09 9.63
CA SER A 213 -4.87 -8.82 10.81
C SER A 213 -4.33 -10.26 10.93
N GLU A 214 -4.41 -10.81 12.14
CA GLU A 214 -4.06 -12.19 12.56
C GLU A 214 -5.25 -13.17 12.38
N ASP A 215 -5.09 -14.43 12.79
CA ASP A 215 -5.82 -15.68 12.47
C ASP A 215 -7.09 -15.63 11.59
N GLU A 216 -6.90 -15.19 10.36
CA GLU A 216 -7.99 -14.98 9.43
C GLU A 216 -7.61 -15.50 8.02
N ASP A 217 -8.61 -15.96 7.27
CA ASP A 217 -8.48 -16.37 5.87
C ASP A 217 -8.24 -15.13 4.97
N LEU A 218 -6.99 -14.86 4.59
CA LEU A 218 -6.53 -13.66 3.84
C LEU A 218 -6.18 -13.97 2.35
N THR A 219 -6.59 -13.14 1.39
CA THR A 219 -5.97 -13.02 0.05
C THR A 219 -6.14 -11.60 -0.50
N PHE A 220 -5.05 -10.98 -0.98
CA PHE A 220 -4.99 -9.59 -1.48
C PHE A 220 -4.29 -9.49 -2.85
N ILE A 221 -5.01 -9.25 -3.95
CA ILE A 221 -4.45 -8.75 -5.24
C ILE A 221 -5.55 -7.92 -5.93
N PHE A 222 -5.29 -6.66 -6.32
CA PHE A 222 -6.32 -5.81 -6.94
C PHE A 222 -5.90 -5.26 -8.30
N GLY A 223 -5.82 -6.11 -9.33
CA GLY A 223 -5.32 -5.76 -10.66
C GLY A 223 -5.79 -4.39 -11.20
N ARG A 224 -7.06 -4.30 -11.62
CA ARG A 224 -7.68 -3.04 -12.08
C ARG A 224 -8.54 -2.36 -11.02
N ALA A 225 -8.54 -2.84 -9.77
CA ALA A 225 -9.37 -2.25 -8.72
C ALA A 225 -8.70 -1.00 -8.12
N GLN A 226 -9.54 -0.03 -7.75
CA GLN A 226 -9.17 1.22 -7.10
C GLN A 226 -10.05 1.37 -5.85
N ILE A 227 -9.40 1.63 -4.72
CA ILE A 227 -10.06 1.93 -3.45
C ILE A 227 -9.59 3.33 -3.04
N ASP A 228 -10.50 4.30 -3.00
CA ASP A 228 -10.14 5.70 -2.79
C ASP A 228 -11.25 6.52 -2.10
N SER A 229 -11.03 7.83 -2.01
CA SER A 229 -11.92 8.81 -1.37
C SER A 229 -11.96 10.12 -2.17
N ARG A 230 -12.11 10.00 -3.49
CA ARG A 230 -12.13 11.17 -4.39
C ARG A 230 -13.32 12.10 -4.14
N PHE A 231 -14.32 11.64 -3.40
CA PHE A 231 -15.40 12.46 -2.86
C PHE A 231 -15.12 12.75 -1.40
N ALA A 232 -15.43 13.97 -0.97
CA ALA A 232 -15.36 14.35 0.43
C ALA A 232 -16.15 13.34 1.27
N ASP A 233 -15.49 12.81 2.31
CA ASP A 233 -16.09 11.95 3.31
C ASP A 233 -16.70 10.63 2.81
N MET A 234 -16.35 10.18 1.59
CA MET A 234 -16.83 8.92 1.02
C MET A 234 -15.69 7.94 0.78
N MET A 235 -15.86 6.69 1.23
CA MET A 235 -15.04 5.57 0.77
C MET A 235 -15.63 4.98 -0.50
N ILE A 236 -14.80 4.66 -1.48
CA ILE A 236 -15.23 4.15 -2.78
C ILE A 236 -14.39 2.97 -3.24
N ILE A 237 -15.05 2.02 -3.93
CA ILE A 237 -14.43 0.94 -4.70
C ILE A 237 -14.86 1.06 -6.16
N SER A 238 -13.88 1.11 -7.07
CA SER A 238 -14.09 1.23 -8.52
C SER A 238 -13.04 0.48 -9.33
N HIS A 239 -13.18 0.53 -10.65
CA HIS A 239 -12.13 0.17 -11.58
C HIS A 239 -11.15 1.35 -11.77
N ARG A 240 -9.87 1.12 -12.08
CA ARG A 240 -8.80 2.12 -12.24
C ARG A 240 -9.09 3.12 -13.35
N ASP A 241 -9.61 2.62 -14.47
CA ASP A 241 -9.98 3.46 -15.63
C ASP A 241 -11.24 4.30 -15.37
N MET A 242 -11.89 4.14 -14.21
CA MET A 242 -13.12 4.81 -13.82
C MET A 242 -12.76 5.90 -12.81
N SER A 243 -12.27 7.04 -13.27
CA SER A 243 -11.75 8.15 -12.45
C SER A 243 -12.77 9.26 -12.15
N GLY A 244 -13.90 9.28 -12.87
CA GLY A 244 -14.99 10.23 -12.65
C GLY A 244 -15.67 10.08 -11.29
N GLN A 245 -16.42 11.11 -10.90
CA GLN A 245 -17.20 11.10 -9.67
C GLN A 245 -18.34 10.06 -9.78
N ASP A 246 -19.13 10.03 -10.86
CA ASP A 246 -20.23 9.07 -11.04
C ASP A 246 -19.77 7.62 -11.37
N GLN A 247 -18.48 7.34 -11.30
CA GLN A 247 -17.85 6.15 -11.86
C GLN A 247 -17.32 5.21 -10.77
N TYR A 248 -18.22 4.66 -9.97
CA TYR A 248 -17.89 3.71 -8.91
C TYR A 248 -18.90 2.57 -8.82
N ALA A 249 -18.48 1.44 -8.23
CA ALA A 249 -19.33 0.27 -8.03
C ALA A 249 -19.94 0.25 -6.62
N PHE A 250 -19.14 0.60 -5.61
CA PHE A 250 -19.57 0.68 -4.21
C PHE A 250 -19.03 1.95 -3.58
N GLY A 251 -19.82 2.59 -2.72
CA GLY A 251 -19.27 3.56 -1.81
C GLY A 251 -20.17 3.89 -0.64
N GLN A 252 -19.58 4.51 0.38
CA GLN A 252 -20.26 4.82 1.63
C GLN A 252 -19.80 6.16 2.18
N LEU A 253 -20.75 7.01 2.58
CA LEU A 253 -20.48 8.30 3.22
C LEU A 253 -20.20 8.14 4.73
N ASN A 254 -19.62 9.17 5.33
CA ASN A 254 -19.41 9.28 6.79
C ASN A 254 -20.70 9.18 7.63
N ASP A 255 -21.87 9.43 7.03
CA ASP A 255 -23.18 9.25 7.66
C ASP A 255 -23.75 7.82 7.53
N GLY A 256 -23.02 6.92 6.87
CA GLY A 256 -23.37 5.52 6.69
C GLY A 256 -24.22 5.21 5.45
N LYS A 257 -24.61 6.21 4.64
CA LYS A 257 -25.34 5.95 3.38
C LYS A 257 -24.49 5.14 2.41
N THR A 258 -25.01 4.00 1.98
CA THR A 258 -24.33 3.07 1.08
C THR A 258 -24.93 3.13 -0.32
N TYR A 259 -24.06 3.13 -1.32
CA TYR A 259 -24.39 3.21 -2.72
C TYR A 259 -23.83 2.01 -3.47
N ILE A 260 -24.69 1.32 -4.23
CA ILE A 260 -24.27 0.45 -5.33
C ILE A 260 -24.59 1.24 -6.60
N ASN A 261 -23.58 1.47 -7.43
CA ASN A 261 -23.68 2.42 -8.53
C ASN A 261 -23.16 1.84 -9.85
N ALA A 262 -23.62 2.43 -10.95
CA ALA A 262 -23.06 2.28 -12.27
C ALA A 262 -23.11 3.66 -12.97
N PRO A 263 -22.15 3.97 -13.86
CA PRO A 263 -22.17 5.24 -14.59
C PRO A 263 -23.44 5.45 -15.40
N THR A 264 -23.73 6.71 -15.75
CA THR A 264 -24.88 7.05 -16.60
C THR A 264 -24.90 6.20 -17.88
N GLY A 265 -26.06 5.62 -18.19
CA GLY A 265 -26.25 4.74 -19.34
C GLY A 265 -25.71 3.31 -19.16
N LYS A 266 -25.27 2.94 -17.95
CA LYS A 266 -24.90 1.57 -17.58
C LYS A 266 -25.93 0.97 -16.63
N LEU A 267 -25.91 -0.35 -16.56
CA LEU A 267 -26.80 -1.16 -15.74
C LEU A 267 -26.06 -1.66 -14.51
N ILE A 268 -26.78 -1.78 -13.40
CA ILE A 268 -26.36 -2.62 -12.28
C ILE A 268 -26.93 -4.01 -12.55
N TYR A 269 -26.08 -5.02 -12.64
CA TYR A 269 -26.47 -6.40 -12.95
C TYR A 269 -26.39 -7.30 -11.73
N PHE A 270 -27.41 -8.12 -11.53
CA PHE A 270 -27.38 -9.27 -10.63
C PHE A 270 -27.40 -10.53 -11.48
N GLN A 271 -26.28 -11.26 -11.46
CA GLN A 271 -26.04 -12.37 -12.38
C GLN A 271 -25.72 -13.65 -11.63
N ILE A 272 -26.06 -14.80 -12.21
CA ILE A 272 -25.58 -16.11 -11.80
C ILE A 272 -24.92 -16.74 -13.02
N ASN A 273 -23.64 -17.11 -12.91
CA ASN A 273 -22.87 -17.69 -14.01
C ASN A 273 -22.95 -16.84 -15.30
N ASP A 274 -22.75 -15.53 -15.17
CA ASP A 274 -22.85 -14.53 -16.25
C ASP A 274 -24.21 -14.45 -16.97
N ILE A 275 -25.28 -14.89 -16.30
CA ILE A 275 -26.65 -14.73 -16.79
C ILE A 275 -27.37 -13.72 -15.91
N THR A 276 -27.79 -12.60 -16.52
CA THR A 276 -28.58 -11.57 -15.85
C THR A 276 -29.93 -12.11 -15.36
N LYS A 277 -30.16 -12.03 -14.05
CA LYS A 277 -31.43 -12.38 -13.40
C LYS A 277 -32.23 -11.14 -13.00
N MET A 278 -31.53 -10.05 -12.69
CA MET A 278 -32.11 -8.72 -12.48
C MET A 278 -31.14 -7.67 -13.02
N SER A 279 -31.67 -6.60 -13.60
CA SER A 279 -30.89 -5.41 -13.95
C SER A 279 -31.64 -4.12 -13.64
N MET A 280 -30.91 -3.10 -13.24
CA MET A 280 -31.46 -1.78 -12.93
C MET A 280 -30.76 -0.71 -13.76
N SER A 281 -31.58 0.15 -14.40
CA SER A 281 -31.16 1.37 -15.08
C SER A 281 -31.76 2.59 -14.40
N VAL A 282 -31.44 3.78 -14.91
CA VAL A 282 -32.10 5.03 -14.51
C VAL A 282 -33.61 5.04 -14.84
N ASN A 283 -34.07 4.23 -15.78
CA ASN A 283 -35.45 4.26 -16.30
C ASN A 283 -36.29 3.03 -15.94
N SER A 284 -35.67 1.92 -15.55
CA SER A 284 -36.37 0.64 -15.42
C SER A 284 -35.65 -0.37 -14.52
N LEU A 285 -36.45 -1.26 -13.94
CA LEU A 285 -36.02 -2.49 -13.29
C LEU A 285 -36.52 -3.67 -14.13
N ALA A 286 -35.61 -4.53 -14.59
CA ALA A 286 -35.95 -5.74 -15.33
C ALA A 286 -35.69 -6.98 -14.47
N MET A 287 -36.64 -7.92 -14.50
CA MET A 287 -36.55 -9.20 -13.79
C MET A 287 -36.75 -10.34 -14.79
N SER A 288 -35.76 -11.24 -14.88
CA SER A 288 -35.76 -12.36 -15.83
C SER A 288 -36.26 -13.66 -15.22
N ILE A 289 -36.75 -13.62 -13.98
CA ILE A 289 -37.28 -14.74 -13.21
C ILE A 289 -38.55 -14.30 -12.45
N PRO A 290 -39.45 -15.22 -12.08
CA PRO A 290 -40.62 -14.90 -11.27
C PRO A 290 -40.27 -14.26 -9.93
N ILE A 291 -41.09 -13.32 -9.49
CA ILE A 291 -40.98 -12.68 -8.17
C ILE A 291 -41.85 -13.47 -7.18
N ALA A 292 -41.23 -14.07 -6.16
CA ALA A 292 -41.98 -14.65 -5.05
C ALA A 292 -42.32 -13.56 -4.02
N MET A 293 -43.55 -13.04 -4.07
CA MET A 293 -43.98 -11.93 -3.20
C MET A 293 -44.73 -12.36 -1.92
N GLY A 294 -45.08 -13.64 -1.77
CA GLY A 294 -45.86 -14.09 -0.62
C GLY A 294 -47.17 -13.30 -0.45
N THR A 295 -47.38 -12.74 0.73
CA THR A 295 -48.53 -11.87 1.06
C THR A 295 -48.23 -10.37 0.92
N ASP A 296 -47.04 -10.01 0.42
CA ASP A 296 -46.63 -8.62 0.29
C ASP A 296 -47.36 -7.92 -0.86
N LYS A 297 -47.55 -6.60 -0.72
CA LYS A 297 -48.31 -5.79 -1.66
C LYS A 297 -47.38 -5.09 -2.64
N ILE A 298 -47.81 -4.96 -3.90
CA ILE A 298 -47.27 -3.97 -4.82
C ILE A 298 -47.91 -2.62 -4.47
N THR A 299 -47.14 -1.73 -3.86
CA THR A 299 -47.60 -0.37 -3.52
C THR A 299 -47.26 0.62 -4.64
N GLY A 300 -48.12 1.62 -4.87
CA GLY A 300 -47.89 2.65 -5.89
C GLY A 300 -48.13 2.19 -7.34
N LEU A 301 -48.80 1.05 -7.54
CA LEU A 301 -49.22 0.58 -8.87
C LEU A 301 -50.34 1.48 -9.41
N GLY A 302 -50.15 2.06 -10.60
CA GLY A 302 -51.19 2.81 -11.32
C GLY A 302 -52.21 1.90 -11.99
N ASP A 303 -53.38 2.45 -12.32
CA ASP A 303 -54.40 1.70 -13.08
C ASP A 303 -53.89 1.37 -14.50
N PRO A 304 -54.21 0.17 -15.02
CA PRO A 304 -53.71 -0.30 -16.30
C PRO A 304 -54.22 0.59 -17.44
N THR A 305 -53.33 0.97 -18.35
CA THR A 305 -53.63 1.75 -19.56
C THR A 305 -53.42 0.93 -20.82
N ASN A 306 -52.57 -0.10 -20.73
CA ASN A 306 -52.29 -1.06 -21.79
C ASN A 306 -52.73 -2.48 -21.38
N PRO A 307 -52.98 -3.37 -22.35
CA PRO A 307 -53.40 -4.75 -22.05
C PRO A 307 -52.39 -5.60 -21.27
N GLN A 308 -51.11 -5.20 -21.21
CA GLN A 308 -50.05 -5.92 -20.50
C GLN A 308 -49.76 -5.36 -19.09
N ASP A 309 -50.42 -4.27 -18.70
CA ASP A 309 -50.21 -3.67 -17.39
C ASP A 309 -50.84 -4.54 -16.29
N ALA A 310 -50.24 -4.52 -15.10
CA ALA A 310 -50.87 -5.13 -13.93
C ALA A 310 -52.10 -4.30 -13.52
N ALA A 311 -53.22 -4.97 -13.23
CA ALA A 311 -54.45 -4.31 -12.82
C ALA A 311 -54.49 -4.08 -11.31
N THR A 312 -54.82 -2.87 -10.87
CA THR A 312 -55.18 -2.63 -9.48
C THR A 312 -56.52 -3.29 -9.17
N ARG A 313 -56.76 -3.59 -7.89
CA ARG A 313 -58.09 -4.08 -7.45
C ARG A 313 -59.20 -3.06 -7.77
N ALA A 314 -58.90 -1.77 -7.67
CA ALA A 314 -59.87 -0.71 -7.96
C ALA A 314 -60.30 -0.73 -9.43
N TYR A 315 -59.35 -0.85 -10.35
CA TYR A 315 -59.62 -0.98 -11.78
C TYR A 315 -60.51 -2.20 -12.09
N VAL A 316 -60.18 -3.37 -11.54
CA VAL A 316 -60.97 -4.58 -11.76
C VAL A 316 -62.40 -4.42 -11.24
N LEU A 317 -62.59 -3.81 -10.06
CA LEU A 317 -63.92 -3.56 -9.49
C LEU A 317 -64.76 -2.57 -10.30
N ALA A 318 -64.13 -1.62 -11.00
CA ALA A 318 -64.82 -0.67 -11.86
C ALA A 318 -65.25 -1.32 -13.20
N GLN A 319 -64.45 -2.25 -13.72
CA GLN A 319 -64.69 -2.93 -14.99
C GLN A 319 -65.60 -4.15 -14.84
N ASP A 320 -65.51 -4.86 -13.71
CA ASP A 320 -66.46 -5.90 -13.37
C ASP A 320 -67.82 -5.21 -13.22
N HIS A 321 -68.76 -5.63 -14.05
CA HIS A 321 -70.11 -5.13 -14.07
C HIS A 321 -70.90 -5.60 -12.83
N HIS A 322 -70.38 -5.34 -11.63
CA HIS A 322 -71.14 -5.42 -10.38
C HIS A 322 -72.28 -4.37 -10.34
N THR A 323 -72.48 -3.64 -11.45
CA THR A 323 -73.65 -2.81 -11.77
C THR A 323 -74.59 -3.44 -12.82
N LYS A 324 -74.19 -4.45 -13.61
CA LYS A 324 -75.14 -5.22 -14.46
C LYS A 324 -75.95 -6.22 -13.66
N TYR A 325 -75.45 -6.68 -12.52
CA TYR A 325 -76.11 -7.67 -11.68
C TYR A 325 -76.39 -7.17 -10.27
N THR A 326 -76.58 -5.86 -10.07
CA THR A 326 -77.47 -5.46 -8.98
C THR A 326 -78.85 -6.01 -9.31
N ASN A 327 -79.30 -6.93 -8.47
CA ASN A 327 -80.58 -7.63 -8.27
C ASN A 327 -81.79 -7.12 -9.09
N SER A 328 -81.88 -5.81 -9.31
CA SER A 328 -82.90 -5.14 -10.12
C SER A 328 -82.80 -5.41 -11.64
N ASN A 329 -81.59 -5.59 -12.21
CA ASN A 329 -81.38 -5.73 -13.66
C ASN A 329 -81.27 -7.19 -14.13
N ALA A 330 -80.81 -8.11 -13.27
CA ALA A 330 -80.85 -9.55 -13.56
C ALA A 330 -82.30 -10.04 -13.72
N LEU A 331 -83.22 -9.47 -12.93
CA LEU A 331 -84.66 -9.71 -13.01
C LEU A 331 -85.26 -9.23 -14.36
N SER A 332 -84.73 -8.13 -14.91
CA SER A 332 -85.09 -7.62 -16.23
C SER A 332 -84.54 -8.46 -17.39
N ALA A 333 -83.33 -9.02 -17.25
CA ALA A 333 -82.65 -9.77 -18.32
C ALA A 333 -83.17 -11.22 -18.48
N VAL A 334 -83.69 -11.84 -17.42
CA VAL A 334 -84.41 -13.13 -17.49
C VAL A 334 -85.89 -12.91 -17.91
N GLY A 335 -86.28 -11.68 -18.26
CA GLY A 335 -87.67 -11.37 -18.60
C GLY A 335 -88.66 -11.66 -17.47
N MET A 336 -88.18 -11.79 -16.23
CA MET A 336 -88.99 -12.09 -15.06
C MET A 336 -89.25 -10.80 -14.29
N SER A 337 -89.83 -9.78 -14.92
CA SER A 337 -90.43 -8.70 -14.14
C SER A 337 -91.43 -9.33 -13.15
N ALA A 338 -91.46 -8.82 -11.92
CA ALA A 338 -92.16 -9.37 -10.74
C ALA A 338 -93.71 -9.44 -10.85
N ALA A 339 -94.25 -9.45 -12.06
CA ALA A 339 -95.65 -9.71 -12.36
C ALA A 339 -95.73 -10.34 -13.75
N ARG A 340 -95.42 -11.63 -13.87
CA ARG A 340 -95.99 -12.39 -14.98
C ARG A 340 -97.47 -12.59 -14.68
N THR A 341 -98.31 -11.78 -15.32
CA THR A 341 -99.62 -12.27 -15.74
C THR A 341 -99.31 -13.41 -16.72
N PHE A 342 -99.56 -14.66 -16.30
CA PHE A 342 -99.44 -15.79 -17.20
C PHE A 342 -100.61 -15.71 -18.19
N ASN A 343 -100.37 -15.15 -19.37
CA ASN A 343 -101.32 -15.21 -20.49
C ASN A 343 -101.12 -16.56 -21.21
N GLY A 344 -101.63 -17.63 -20.59
CA GLY A 344 -101.58 -19.00 -21.11
C GLY A 344 -101.79 -20.03 -19.99
N ASP A 345 -102.12 -21.28 -20.36
CA ASP A 345 -102.43 -22.35 -19.41
C ASP A 345 -101.31 -22.56 -18.39
N VAL A 346 -101.63 -22.30 -17.12
CA VAL A 346 -100.72 -22.53 -15.99
C VAL A 346 -100.91 -23.97 -15.53
N VAL A 347 -100.13 -24.89 -16.10
CA VAL A 347 -100.09 -26.30 -15.65
C VAL A 347 -99.11 -26.41 -14.49
N MET A 348 -99.62 -26.48 -13.26
CA MET A 348 -98.80 -26.77 -12.08
C MET A 348 -98.93 -28.26 -11.73
N ALA A 349 -97.80 -28.95 -11.58
CA ALA A 349 -97.73 -30.40 -11.38
C ALA A 349 -98.19 -30.90 -9.99
N GLY A 350 -98.79 -30.03 -9.17
CA GLY A 350 -99.33 -30.35 -7.85
C GLY A 350 -100.80 -29.95 -7.76
N ASN A 351 -101.62 -30.80 -7.13
CA ASN A 351 -103.08 -30.67 -7.06
C ASN A 351 -103.58 -29.50 -6.19
N ASP A 352 -102.70 -28.76 -5.51
CA ASP A 352 -103.10 -27.72 -4.57
C ASP A 352 -102.62 -26.33 -5.01
N ILE A 353 -103.57 -25.45 -5.31
CA ILE A 353 -103.35 -24.00 -5.39
C ILE A 353 -103.60 -23.43 -3.99
N SER A 354 -102.56 -23.34 -3.16
CA SER A 354 -102.66 -22.70 -1.85
C SER A 354 -102.57 -21.18 -2.00
N SER A 355 -103.65 -20.46 -1.74
CA SER A 355 -103.65 -19.00 -1.60
C SER A 355 -103.96 -18.62 -0.15
N SER A 356 -103.28 -17.61 0.39
CA SER A 356 -103.47 -17.13 1.77
C SER A 356 -104.68 -16.18 1.91
N GLY A 357 -105.54 -16.09 0.90
CA GLY A 357 -106.74 -15.25 0.84
C GLY A 357 -107.70 -15.76 -0.25
N ALA A 358 -108.84 -15.09 -0.45
CA ALA A 358 -109.81 -15.51 -1.46
C ALA A 358 -109.18 -15.53 -2.88
N LEU A 359 -109.13 -16.70 -3.50
CA LEU A 359 -108.69 -16.87 -4.89
C LEU A 359 -109.80 -16.41 -5.83
N ALA A 360 -109.67 -15.21 -6.39
CA ALA A 360 -110.57 -14.72 -7.44
C ALA A 360 -110.14 -15.29 -8.80
N LEU A 361 -110.59 -16.49 -9.13
CA LEU A 361 -110.46 -17.03 -10.48
C LEU A 361 -111.48 -16.31 -11.39
N LYS A 362 -111.02 -15.35 -12.20
CA LYS A 362 -111.83 -14.81 -13.30
C LYS A 362 -111.73 -15.77 -14.48
N VAL A 363 -112.71 -16.64 -14.64
CA VAL A 363 -112.90 -17.39 -15.89
C VAL A 363 -113.53 -16.42 -16.88
N SER A 364 -112.80 -16.06 -17.94
CA SER A 364 -113.37 -15.34 -19.07
C SER A 364 -113.73 -16.36 -20.15
N GLY A 365 -114.97 -16.85 -20.12
CA GLY A 365 -115.56 -17.70 -21.15
C GLY A 365 -116.95 -17.18 -21.51
N ASP A 366 -117.30 -17.21 -22.79
CA ASP A 366 -118.56 -16.72 -23.34
C ASP A 366 -119.76 -17.51 -22.75
N ASN A 367 -120.57 -16.85 -21.90
CA ASN A 367 -121.94 -17.15 -21.47
C ASN A 367 -122.39 -18.58 -21.09
N ASP A 368 -121.58 -19.64 -21.20
CA ASP A 368 -122.00 -21.04 -21.04
C ASP A 368 -120.99 -21.93 -20.27
N ASP A 369 -119.98 -21.37 -19.60
CA ASP A 369 -119.12 -22.16 -18.70
C ASP A 369 -119.73 -22.26 -17.29
N TYR A 370 -120.62 -23.23 -17.13
CA TYR A 370 -121.11 -23.69 -15.83
C TYR A 370 -119.95 -24.36 -15.06
N PHE A 371 -119.70 -23.89 -13.83
CA PHE A 371 -118.84 -24.57 -12.87
C PHE A 371 -119.56 -25.85 -12.40
N GLU A 372 -119.25 -27.00 -12.98
CA GLU A 372 -119.74 -28.28 -12.45
C GLU A 372 -119.07 -28.57 -11.11
N PHE A 373 -119.76 -28.29 -10.01
CA PHE A 373 -119.44 -28.83 -8.68
C PHE A 373 -119.82 -30.32 -8.62
N SER A 374 -119.27 -31.15 -9.51
CA SER A 374 -119.73 -32.52 -9.77
C SER A 374 -119.37 -33.55 -8.68
N ASN A 375 -118.88 -33.14 -7.49
CA ASN A 375 -118.47 -34.10 -6.46
C ASN A 375 -118.81 -33.75 -5.00
N ILE A 376 -119.74 -32.83 -4.72
CA ILE A 376 -120.10 -32.50 -3.32
C ILE A 376 -121.33 -33.29 -2.81
N PHE A 377 -122.19 -33.84 -3.67
CA PHE A 377 -123.26 -34.75 -3.22
C PHE A 377 -123.50 -35.86 -4.25
N LYS A 378 -123.17 -37.11 -3.91
CA LYS A 378 -123.60 -38.28 -4.68
C LYS A 378 -125.03 -38.65 -4.27
N PRO A 379 -126.03 -38.58 -5.16
CA PRO A 379 -127.40 -38.95 -4.82
C PRO A 379 -127.54 -40.47 -4.79
N GLY A 380 -128.02 -41.01 -3.67
CA GLY A 380 -128.48 -42.39 -3.58
C GLY A 380 -129.74 -42.57 -4.42
N THR A 381 -129.81 -43.71 -5.10
CA THR A 381 -130.90 -44.17 -5.95
C THR A 381 -132.25 -44.05 -5.26
N ASN A 382 -133.03 -43.02 -5.61
CA ASN A 382 -134.47 -43.03 -5.88
C ASN A 382 -135.04 -41.60 -5.75
N GLY A 383 -135.63 -41.10 -6.83
CA GLY A 383 -136.53 -39.94 -6.77
C GLY A 383 -135.87 -38.62 -7.15
N ILE A 384 -136.38 -38.04 -8.24
CA ILE A 384 -136.16 -36.68 -8.68
C ILE A 384 -136.47 -35.73 -7.53
N ASP A 385 -135.51 -34.90 -7.11
CA ASP A 385 -135.82 -33.65 -6.41
C ASP A 385 -135.09 -32.50 -7.09
N ARG A 386 -135.83 -31.88 -8.02
CA ARG A 386 -135.54 -30.56 -8.56
C ARG A 386 -135.73 -29.57 -7.41
N MET A 387 -134.66 -28.94 -6.91
CA MET A 387 -134.83 -27.70 -6.16
C MET A 387 -134.84 -26.51 -7.11
N SER A 388 -135.98 -25.83 -7.08
CA SER A 388 -136.40 -24.67 -7.85
C SER A 388 -135.46 -23.48 -7.73
N TYR A 389 -135.18 -22.84 -8.86
CA TYR A 389 -134.80 -21.43 -8.89
C TYR A 389 -136.03 -20.57 -8.56
N ALA A 390 -135.93 -19.75 -7.51
CA ALA A 390 -136.74 -18.56 -7.35
C ALA A 390 -135.92 -17.35 -7.81
N PHE A 391 -136.58 -16.44 -8.54
CA PHE A 391 -136.02 -15.25 -9.18
C PHE A 391 -135.14 -14.38 -8.29
#